data_AF-A0A4Q2XY95-F1
#
_entry.id   AF-A0A4Q2XY95-F1
#
_cell.length_a   1.000
_cell.length_b   1.000
_cell.length_c   1.000
_cell.angle_alpha   90.00
_cell.angle_beta   90.00
_cell.angle_gamma   90.00
#
_symmetry.space_group_name_H-M   'P 1'
#
loop_
_entity.id
_entity.type
_entity.pdbx_description
1 polymer ?
#
loop_
_entity_poly.entity_id
_entity_poly.type
_entity_poly.pdbx_seq_one_letter_code
_entity_poly.pdbx_strand_id
1 'polypeptide(L)'
;THRLFVAERGGILKVVNLNAAELEASGYLDLRDLLDSEETFNRGGENGFLSIAFHPEFAANRTLFVYFSLNAEDGKLFQRLHRVVVDSSTSDTPAISSHEPLLTIYDRASNHNGGTIDFGPDGYLYLSLGDEGGGGDEYNNARFITQDPAGGRTGFWGQMVRLDVDRRGGNLTPQAHQQDSTSYPSAVNAAGYKVPADNPFIGRVSWHNIAINPADVRNEIWATGLRNPFRWSFDRPTGRLYLGDVGQGAWEEIDIITRGGDYGWSWREGTHEYNSPPSPGDPPQDGFSPIGPIYEYGRSSNGVLDGNCVTGGAVYRGNRFTELFGAYIFADLSGPIVALRESGGVWTAERLGAETGIVHFGHDPRDGDLLFCANGQVKRFVRSGTTGTAPPATLSGVGAFSNLASLTPHAGIVPYDVNLPFWSDHALKRRWFSIRNTTDDMAYSRDGNWTLPAGMVWVKHFDMETVRGQPSSARKLETRILVKTTDGTYGLSYRWREDQTDADLVEEEGLDEPLTITVDGSATIQTWRFPSRGECMNCHTPVGGHALSFNTRQLNRDHLYGTQTRNQLTALEVAGYFSNTVDGGHTLPAYAS
;
A
#
# COMPACT_ATOMS: atom_id res chain seq x y z
N THR A 1 -0.50 15.62 9.09
CA THR A 1 -0.66 17.01 8.61
C THR A 1 -1.84 17.17 7.62
N HIS A 2 -2.56 16.12 7.19
CA HIS A 2 -3.71 16.21 6.25
C HIS A 2 -3.45 17.07 5.00
N ARG A 3 -2.19 17.19 4.58
CA ARG A 3 -1.76 17.93 3.40
C ARG A 3 -1.51 16.97 2.27
N LEU A 4 -2.08 17.25 1.12
CA LEU A 4 -1.84 16.54 -0.12
C LEU A 4 -0.85 17.32 -0.96
N PHE A 5 0.19 16.66 -1.46
CA PHE A 5 1.21 17.26 -2.32
C PHE A 5 1.02 16.75 -3.75
N VAL A 6 0.97 17.67 -4.71
CA VAL A 6 0.68 17.36 -6.11
C VAL A 6 1.82 17.89 -6.97
N ALA A 7 2.56 16.98 -7.60
CA ALA A 7 3.61 17.31 -8.54
C ALA A 7 3.03 17.60 -9.93
N GLU A 8 3.25 18.81 -10.43
CA GLU A 8 2.93 19.18 -11.80
C GLU A 8 4.16 18.97 -12.67
N ARG A 9 4.01 18.25 -13.80
CA ARG A 9 5.11 17.96 -14.75
C ARG A 9 5.93 19.21 -15.14
N GLY A 10 5.30 20.39 -15.07
CA GLY A 10 5.91 21.69 -15.33
C GLY A 10 6.98 22.15 -14.33
N GLY A 11 7.26 21.40 -13.26
CA GLY A 11 8.28 21.74 -12.26
C GLY A 11 7.73 22.36 -10.98
N ILE A 12 6.41 22.40 -10.80
CA ILE A 12 5.78 22.95 -9.60
C ILE A 12 5.30 21.84 -8.69
N LEU A 13 5.67 21.90 -7.42
CA LEU A 13 5.05 21.14 -6.36
C LEU A 13 3.96 21.98 -5.71
N LYS A 14 2.73 21.51 -5.75
CA LYS A 14 1.58 22.14 -5.09
C LYS A 14 1.30 21.46 -3.75
N VAL A 15 0.67 22.18 -2.83
CA VAL A 15 0.12 21.66 -1.58
C VAL A 15 -1.35 22.04 -1.44
N VAL A 16 -2.17 21.11 -0.98
CA VAL A 16 -3.59 21.30 -0.67
C VAL A 16 -3.80 20.89 0.79
N ASN A 17 -4.36 21.79 1.61
CA ASN A 17 -4.76 21.48 2.97
C ASN A 17 -6.17 20.89 2.98
N LEU A 18 -6.29 19.58 3.23
CA LEU A 18 -7.58 18.88 3.15
C LEU A 18 -8.50 19.13 4.36
N ASN A 19 -8.06 19.88 5.36
CA ASN A 19 -8.90 20.37 6.47
C ASN A 19 -9.52 21.74 6.19
N ALA A 20 -9.11 22.42 5.12
CA ALA A 20 -9.66 23.72 4.78
C ALA A 20 -11.12 23.60 4.33
N ALA A 21 -11.94 24.62 4.62
CA ALA A 21 -13.33 24.68 4.19
C ALA A 21 -13.46 24.70 2.66
N GLU A 22 -12.50 25.33 1.99
CA GLU A 22 -12.34 25.34 0.54
C GLU A 22 -10.98 24.73 0.18
N LEU A 23 -10.99 23.82 -0.80
CA LEU A 23 -9.78 23.13 -1.24
C LEU A 23 -9.08 23.97 -2.31
N GLU A 24 -8.01 24.65 -1.92
CA GLU A 24 -7.16 25.41 -2.83
C GLU A 24 -5.74 24.84 -2.88
N ALA A 25 -5.14 24.85 -4.07
CA ALA A 25 -3.77 24.40 -4.29
C ALA A 25 -2.81 25.59 -4.31
N SER A 26 -1.91 25.63 -3.33
CA SER A 26 -0.85 26.63 -3.20
C SER A 26 0.46 26.10 -3.75
N GLY A 27 1.34 26.97 -4.25
CA GLY A 27 2.71 26.59 -4.62
C GLY A 27 3.54 26.28 -3.37
N TYR A 28 4.15 25.10 -3.33
CA TYR A 28 5.00 24.65 -2.23
C TYR A 28 6.50 24.75 -2.59
N LEU A 29 6.91 24.25 -3.76
CA LEU A 29 8.27 24.38 -4.30
C LEU A 29 8.23 24.55 -5.82
N ASP A 30 9.23 25.23 -6.36
CA ASP A 30 9.49 25.36 -7.79
C ASP A 30 10.86 24.74 -8.10
N LEU A 31 10.90 23.65 -8.87
CA LEU A 31 12.16 22.94 -9.12
C LEU A 31 13.14 23.75 -9.97
N ARG A 32 12.69 24.81 -10.64
CA ARG A 32 13.58 25.75 -11.34
C ARG A 32 14.51 26.50 -10.39
N ASP A 33 14.14 26.62 -9.11
CA ASP A 33 14.97 27.24 -8.08
C ASP A 33 16.11 26.30 -7.62
N LEU A 34 16.11 25.03 -8.05
CA LEU A 34 17.16 24.06 -7.76
C LEU A 34 18.26 24.00 -8.83
N LEU A 35 18.07 24.68 -9.96
CA LEU A 35 18.94 24.65 -11.12
C LEU A 35 20.10 25.63 -10.97
N ASP A 36 21.29 25.21 -11.40
CA ASP A 36 22.42 26.10 -11.57
C ASP A 36 22.17 27.05 -12.78
N SER A 37 22.94 28.15 -12.88
CA SER A 37 22.73 29.17 -13.93
C SER A 37 22.86 28.63 -15.35
N GLU A 38 23.61 27.56 -15.54
CA GLU A 38 23.88 26.92 -16.83
C GLU A 38 22.92 25.77 -17.14
N GLU A 39 21.87 25.60 -16.34
CA GLU A 39 20.90 24.52 -16.49
C GLU A 39 19.52 25.04 -16.88
N THR A 40 18.77 24.19 -17.60
CA THR A 40 17.39 24.51 -17.97
C THR A 40 16.47 23.33 -17.72
N PHE A 41 15.29 23.61 -17.15
CA PHE A 41 14.28 22.58 -16.87
C PHE A 41 13.70 22.02 -18.18
N ASN A 42 13.77 20.70 -18.38
CA ASN A 42 13.29 20.06 -19.62
C ASN A 42 11.87 19.50 -19.44
N ARG A 43 11.01 19.74 -20.43
CA ARG A 43 9.59 19.28 -20.45
C ARG A 43 9.19 18.61 -21.77
N GLY A 44 10.16 18.26 -22.61
CA GLY A 44 9.94 17.64 -23.91
C GLY A 44 9.65 16.14 -23.79
N GLY A 45 8.66 15.63 -24.53
CA GLY A 45 8.30 14.22 -24.46
C GLY A 45 7.80 13.81 -23.07
N GLU A 46 8.45 12.80 -22.48
CA GLU A 46 8.14 12.30 -21.13
C GLU A 46 8.88 13.07 -20.03
N ASN A 47 9.75 14.02 -20.38
CA ASN A 47 10.54 14.80 -19.43
C ASN A 47 9.69 15.75 -18.56
N GLY A 48 10.21 16.10 -17.39
CA GLY A 48 9.63 17.09 -16.50
C GLY A 48 9.89 16.78 -15.03
N PHE A 49 8.96 17.16 -14.17
CA PHE A 49 8.93 16.73 -12.78
C PHE A 49 8.24 15.37 -12.69
N LEU A 50 9.00 14.33 -12.43
CA LEU A 50 8.57 12.94 -12.60
C LEU A 50 8.10 12.32 -11.29
N SER A 51 8.78 12.61 -10.18
CA SER A 51 8.42 12.04 -8.88
C SER A 51 9.00 12.79 -7.69
N ILE A 52 8.37 12.59 -6.53
CA ILE A 52 8.73 13.16 -5.24
C ILE A 52 8.58 12.11 -4.14
N ALA A 53 9.49 12.12 -3.18
CA ALA A 53 9.34 11.38 -1.93
C ALA A 53 9.75 12.25 -0.74
N PHE A 54 8.93 12.28 0.31
CA PHE A 54 9.34 12.83 1.60
C PHE A 54 10.21 11.81 2.33
N HIS A 55 11.24 12.27 3.03
CA HIS A 55 11.98 11.40 3.94
C HIS A 55 11.02 10.83 5.02
N PRO A 56 11.16 9.56 5.47
CA PRO A 56 10.31 8.99 6.52
C PRO A 56 10.32 9.82 7.82
N GLU A 57 11.43 10.53 8.07
CA GLU A 57 11.61 11.46 9.19
C GLU A 57 11.42 12.95 8.82
N PHE A 58 10.68 13.26 7.76
CA PHE A 58 10.50 14.65 7.27
C PHE A 58 10.07 15.62 8.37
N ALA A 59 9.25 15.19 9.32
CA ALA A 59 8.82 16.02 10.45
C ALA A 59 10.00 16.57 11.26
N ALA A 60 11.08 15.79 11.38
CA ALA A 60 12.29 16.14 12.12
C ALA A 60 13.38 16.74 11.22
N ASN A 61 13.65 16.11 10.07
CA ASN A 61 14.80 16.48 9.24
C ASN A 61 14.46 17.41 8.06
N ARG A 62 13.16 17.65 7.79
CA ARG A 62 12.66 18.55 6.74
C ARG A 62 13.22 18.22 5.34
N THR A 63 13.59 16.97 5.10
CA THR A 63 14.20 16.52 3.85
C THR A 63 13.19 15.84 2.93
N LEU A 64 13.18 16.25 1.67
CA LEU A 64 12.44 15.61 0.59
C LEU A 64 13.35 15.39 -0.62
N PHE A 65 12.92 14.51 -1.52
CA PHE A 65 13.65 14.14 -2.71
C PHE A 65 12.77 14.36 -3.93
N VAL A 66 13.35 14.85 -5.01
CA VAL A 66 12.66 15.09 -6.28
C VAL A 66 13.45 14.45 -7.41
N TYR A 67 12.73 13.92 -8.39
CA TYR A 67 13.30 13.38 -9.62
C TYR A 67 12.76 14.14 -10.82
N PHE A 68 13.64 14.76 -11.61
CA PHE A 68 13.26 15.63 -12.71
C PHE A 68 14.28 15.70 -13.84
N SER A 69 13.87 16.22 -14.99
CA SER A 69 14.69 16.32 -16.20
C SER A 69 15.24 17.74 -16.43
N LEU A 70 16.48 17.85 -16.90
CA LEU A 70 17.12 19.13 -17.22
C LEU A 70 18.10 19.00 -18.40
N ASN A 71 18.38 20.11 -19.06
CA ASN A 71 19.56 20.24 -19.92
C ASN A 71 20.68 20.97 -19.20
N ALA A 72 21.91 20.50 -19.35
CA ALA A 72 23.11 21.16 -18.87
C ALA A 72 23.72 22.09 -19.94
N GLU A 73 24.78 22.81 -19.57
CA GLU A 73 25.50 23.77 -20.44
C GLU A 73 26.00 23.14 -21.75
N ASP A 74 26.45 21.88 -21.68
CA ASP A 74 26.92 21.11 -22.84
C ASP A 74 25.79 20.67 -23.80
N GLY A 75 24.55 21.12 -23.54
CA GLY A 75 23.36 20.86 -24.34
C GLY A 75 22.74 19.49 -24.10
N LYS A 76 23.35 18.65 -23.26
CA LYS A 76 22.89 17.27 -23.02
C LYS A 76 21.72 17.23 -22.05
N LEU A 77 20.86 16.25 -22.24
CA LEU A 77 19.72 15.97 -21.37
C LEU A 77 20.14 15.05 -20.23
N PHE A 78 19.63 15.33 -19.04
CA PHE A 78 19.87 14.54 -17.84
C PHE A 78 18.57 14.31 -17.08
N GLN A 79 18.53 13.18 -16.40
CA GLN A 79 17.60 12.95 -15.31
C GLN A 79 18.32 13.11 -13.97
N ARG A 80 17.70 13.83 -13.03
CA ARG A 80 18.33 14.19 -11.77
C ARG A 80 17.50 13.75 -10.58
N LEU A 81 18.12 12.98 -9.70
CA LEU A 81 17.64 12.75 -8.33
C LEU A 81 18.27 13.79 -7.41
N HIS A 82 17.45 14.61 -6.76
CA HIS A 82 17.90 15.75 -5.97
C HIS A 82 17.34 15.69 -4.55
N ARG A 83 18.17 16.02 -3.56
CA ARG A 83 17.78 16.18 -2.15
C ARG A 83 17.52 17.64 -1.85
N VAL A 84 16.40 17.93 -1.20
CA VAL A 84 16.00 19.28 -0.80
C VAL A 84 15.70 19.28 0.69
N VAL A 85 16.26 20.25 1.42
CA VAL A 85 15.95 20.52 2.83
C VAL A 85 15.21 21.84 2.91
N VAL A 86 14.01 21.83 3.49
CA VAL A 86 13.20 23.03 3.69
C VAL A 86 13.33 23.58 5.11
N ASP A 87 13.03 24.86 5.31
CA ASP A 87 13.14 25.51 6.62
C ASP A 87 12.02 25.10 7.61
N SER A 88 10.88 24.65 7.10
CA SER A 88 9.71 24.27 7.89
C SER A 88 9.04 23.00 7.38
N SER A 89 8.76 22.06 8.29
CA SER A 89 7.98 20.85 7.99
C SER A 89 6.47 21.08 8.03
N THR A 90 5.99 22.25 8.51
CA THR A 90 4.56 22.54 8.73
C THR A 90 4.04 23.70 7.90
N SER A 91 4.92 24.54 7.35
CA SER A 91 4.55 25.61 6.41
C SER A 91 4.08 25.02 5.08
N ASP A 92 3.13 25.69 4.43
CA ASP A 92 2.67 25.38 3.08
C ASP A 92 3.46 26.16 2.00
N THR A 93 4.32 27.09 2.43
CA THR A 93 5.24 27.85 1.57
C THR A 93 6.62 27.96 2.24
N PRO A 94 7.31 26.83 2.48
CA PRO A 94 8.62 26.89 3.13
C PRO A 94 9.70 27.39 2.18
N ALA A 95 10.79 27.93 2.73
CA ALA A 95 11.97 28.26 1.94
C ALA A 95 12.92 27.05 1.84
N ILE A 96 13.64 26.94 0.72
CA ILE A 96 14.73 25.98 0.57
C ILE A 96 15.90 26.42 1.47
N SER A 97 16.27 25.60 2.44
CA SER A 97 17.42 25.82 3.32
C SER A 97 18.72 25.32 2.71
N SER A 98 18.67 24.16 2.06
CA SER A 98 19.79 23.60 1.30
C SER A 98 19.28 22.56 0.30
N HIS A 99 20.09 22.26 -0.71
CA HIS A 99 19.78 21.22 -1.69
C HIS A 99 21.08 20.69 -2.31
N GLU A 100 21.08 19.43 -2.77
CA GLU A 100 22.22 18.81 -3.46
C GLU A 100 21.76 17.70 -4.41
N PRO A 101 22.39 17.54 -5.59
CA PRO A 101 22.12 16.39 -6.47
C PRO A 101 22.71 15.11 -5.87
N LEU A 102 21.98 13.99 -6.00
CA LEU A 102 22.46 12.65 -5.66
C LEU A 102 22.91 11.88 -6.90
N LEU A 103 22.07 11.93 -7.94
CA LEU A 103 22.33 11.35 -9.25
C LEU A 103 22.01 12.40 -10.32
N THR A 104 22.85 12.49 -11.35
CA THR A 104 22.63 13.31 -12.56
C THR A 104 23.01 12.45 -13.76
N ILE A 105 22.04 11.75 -14.33
CA ILE A 105 22.24 10.63 -15.27
C ILE A 105 22.06 11.15 -16.69
N TYR A 106 23.09 11.01 -17.53
CA TYR A 106 23.02 11.38 -18.94
C TYR A 106 22.00 10.52 -19.69
N ASP A 107 21.10 11.18 -20.40
CA ASP A 107 19.98 10.59 -21.11
C ASP A 107 20.06 10.94 -22.60
N ARG A 108 20.15 9.91 -23.44
CA ARG A 108 20.24 10.04 -24.89
C ARG A 108 18.88 10.19 -25.58
N ALA A 109 17.77 9.91 -24.90
CA ALA A 109 16.43 10.14 -25.42
C ALA A 109 15.58 10.99 -24.48
N SER A 110 14.38 11.36 -24.93
CA SER A 110 13.42 12.16 -24.14
C SER A 110 12.25 11.32 -23.62
N ASN A 111 12.42 10.00 -23.57
CA ASN A 111 11.40 9.03 -23.22
C ASN A 111 12.02 7.82 -22.52
N HIS A 112 11.17 7.07 -21.80
CA HIS A 112 11.51 5.94 -20.96
C HIS A 112 12.40 6.34 -19.76
N ASN A 113 12.06 7.47 -19.16
CA ASN A 113 12.80 8.03 -18.03
C ASN A 113 12.50 7.27 -16.72
N GLY A 114 11.41 6.49 -16.69
CA GLY A 114 10.84 5.91 -15.48
C GLY A 114 10.57 7.00 -14.44
N GLY A 115 11.13 6.82 -13.25
CA GLY A 115 11.41 7.93 -12.35
C GLY A 115 10.61 7.97 -11.08
N THR A 116 9.78 6.96 -10.79
CA THR A 116 9.10 6.90 -9.50
C THR A 116 10.13 6.69 -8.39
N ILE A 117 10.06 7.52 -7.35
CA ILE A 117 10.86 7.42 -6.13
C ILE A 117 9.97 7.24 -4.91
N ASP A 118 10.35 6.33 -4.01
CA ASP A 118 9.71 6.14 -2.70
C ASP A 118 10.68 5.40 -1.76
N PHE A 119 10.43 5.51 -0.45
CA PHE A 119 11.16 4.78 0.57
C PHE A 119 10.57 3.37 0.76
N GLY A 120 11.44 2.37 0.72
CA GLY A 120 11.09 1.00 1.10
C GLY A 120 10.82 0.86 2.61
N PRO A 121 10.24 -0.27 3.04
CA PRO A 121 10.04 -0.58 4.46
C PRO A 121 11.36 -0.73 5.24
N ASP A 122 12.47 -0.90 4.53
CA ASP A 122 13.85 -0.92 5.05
C ASP A 122 14.45 0.49 5.26
N GLY A 123 13.69 1.53 4.90
CA GLY A 123 14.09 2.93 5.04
C GLY A 123 15.13 3.39 4.02
N TYR A 124 15.34 2.65 2.93
CA TYR A 124 16.18 3.10 1.82
C TYR A 124 15.34 3.71 0.70
N LEU A 125 15.95 4.58 -0.11
CA LEU A 125 15.27 5.23 -1.23
C LEU A 125 15.41 4.36 -2.49
N TYR A 126 14.29 4.06 -3.13
CA TYR A 126 14.23 3.32 -4.38
C TYR A 126 13.91 4.27 -5.54
N LEU A 127 14.46 4.00 -6.72
CA LEU A 127 14.22 4.74 -7.95
C LEU A 127 14.14 3.74 -9.12
N SER A 128 13.08 3.82 -9.93
CA SER A 128 12.98 3.08 -11.19
C SER A 128 13.47 3.92 -12.37
N LEU A 129 14.15 3.30 -13.31
CA LEU A 129 14.70 3.92 -14.51
C LEU A 129 14.36 3.05 -15.72
N GLY A 130 13.77 3.63 -16.76
CA GLY A 130 13.54 2.91 -18.00
C GLY A 130 14.82 2.73 -18.81
N ASP A 131 14.71 2.08 -19.96
CA ASP A 131 15.81 1.62 -20.79
C ASP A 131 16.56 2.74 -21.55
N GLU A 132 16.23 4.01 -21.28
CA GLU A 132 16.72 5.22 -21.96
C GLU A 132 16.07 5.51 -23.33
N GLY A 133 15.06 4.75 -23.75
CA GLY A 133 14.29 5.07 -24.95
C GLY A 133 14.87 4.53 -26.25
N GLY A 134 14.67 5.26 -27.35
CA GLY A 134 15.05 4.83 -28.72
C GLY A 134 14.18 3.72 -29.33
N GLY A 135 13.43 2.99 -28.48
CA GLY A 135 12.58 1.88 -28.89
C GLY A 135 13.39 0.62 -29.19
N GLY A 136 12.92 -0.53 -28.71
CA GLY A 136 13.64 -1.79 -28.86
C GLY A 136 15.00 -1.81 -28.16
N ASP A 137 15.16 -1.03 -27.08
CA ASP A 137 16.42 -0.87 -26.33
C ASP A 137 17.60 -0.50 -27.24
N GLU A 138 17.41 0.56 -28.07
CA GLU A 138 18.39 1.03 -29.06
C GLU A 138 19.79 1.24 -28.46
N TYR A 139 19.86 1.70 -27.22
CA TYR A 139 21.10 1.94 -26.49
C TYR A 139 21.62 0.72 -25.71
N ASN A 140 20.85 -0.37 -25.71
CA ASN A 140 21.23 -1.68 -25.23
C ASN A 140 21.73 -1.68 -23.77
N ASN A 141 20.91 -1.12 -22.87
CA ASN A 141 21.28 -0.95 -21.46
C ASN A 141 20.56 -1.92 -20.52
N ALA A 142 19.31 -2.26 -20.82
CA ALA A 142 18.37 -2.75 -19.83
C ALA A 142 18.76 -4.10 -19.18
N ARG A 143 19.45 -4.95 -19.94
CA ARG A 143 19.80 -6.32 -19.55
C ARG A 143 21.14 -6.48 -18.86
N PHE A 144 21.92 -5.40 -18.67
CA PHE A 144 23.25 -5.50 -18.08
C PHE A 144 23.26 -5.00 -16.64
N ILE A 145 24.09 -5.59 -15.79
CA ILE A 145 24.37 -5.06 -14.43
C ILE A 145 25.71 -4.32 -14.36
N THR A 146 26.48 -4.35 -15.44
CA THR A 146 27.80 -3.70 -15.54
C THR A 146 27.73 -2.43 -16.37
N GLN A 147 28.55 -1.44 -16.00
CA GLN A 147 28.84 -0.29 -16.85
C GLN A 147 29.83 -0.65 -17.96
N ASP A 148 29.76 0.06 -19.08
CA ASP A 148 30.74 0.01 -20.17
C ASP A 148 30.72 1.35 -20.91
N PRO A 149 31.41 2.38 -20.37
CA PRO A 149 31.38 3.72 -20.93
C PRO A 149 31.91 3.77 -22.37
N ALA A 150 32.87 2.89 -22.73
CA ALA A 150 33.42 2.83 -24.08
C ALA A 150 32.42 2.28 -25.10
N GLY A 151 31.58 1.32 -24.68
CA GLY A 151 30.44 0.81 -25.45
C GLY A 151 29.17 1.65 -25.33
N GLY A 152 29.21 2.78 -24.62
CA GLY A 152 28.06 3.65 -24.40
C GLY A 152 27.03 3.10 -23.41
N ARG A 153 27.35 2.12 -22.56
CA ARG A 153 26.48 1.70 -21.45
C ARG A 153 26.85 2.47 -20.21
N THR A 154 26.10 3.55 -19.95
CA THR A 154 26.32 4.49 -18.85
C THR A 154 25.06 4.62 -18.00
N GLY A 155 25.18 5.16 -16.79
CA GLY A 155 24.04 5.36 -15.91
C GLY A 155 23.41 4.06 -15.40
N PHE A 156 22.10 4.06 -15.18
CA PHE A 156 21.36 2.97 -14.53
C PHE A 156 20.08 2.60 -15.29
N TRP A 157 20.12 2.65 -16.61
CA TRP A 157 18.95 2.45 -17.47
C TRP A 157 18.45 0.99 -17.51
N GLY A 158 17.13 0.83 -17.50
CA GLY A 158 16.37 -0.42 -17.39
C GLY A 158 16.48 -1.10 -16.04
N GLN A 159 16.79 -0.32 -14.99
CA GLN A 159 17.07 -0.81 -13.65
C GLN A 159 16.16 -0.17 -12.61
N MET A 160 15.97 -0.87 -11.50
CA MET A 160 15.61 -0.25 -10.23
C MET A 160 16.85 -0.15 -9.37
N VAL A 161 17.10 1.02 -8.78
CA VAL A 161 18.21 1.27 -7.85
C VAL A 161 17.71 1.46 -6.43
N ARG A 162 18.54 1.10 -5.44
CA ARG A 162 18.27 1.24 -4.00
C ARG A 162 19.45 1.93 -3.32
N LEU A 163 19.18 3.07 -2.70
CA LEU A 163 20.18 4.02 -2.21
C LEU A 163 20.01 4.28 -0.70
N ASP A 164 21.14 4.42 -0.02
CA ASP A 164 21.19 4.90 1.36
C ASP A 164 21.45 6.40 1.41
N VAL A 165 20.37 7.16 1.55
CA VAL A 165 20.40 8.63 1.64
C VAL A 165 20.78 9.13 3.04
N ASP A 166 20.66 8.29 4.07
CA ASP A 166 21.07 8.59 5.45
C ASP A 166 22.57 8.42 5.67
N ARG A 167 23.25 7.72 4.75
CA ARG A 167 24.69 7.44 4.77
C ARG A 167 25.09 6.68 6.05
N ARG A 168 24.31 5.66 6.39
CA ARG A 168 24.46 4.79 7.55
C ARG A 168 25.84 4.11 7.54
N GLY A 169 26.40 3.92 8.74
CA GLY A 169 27.67 3.21 8.90
C GLY A 169 27.57 1.76 8.40
N GLY A 170 28.62 1.29 7.72
CA GLY A 170 28.67 -0.06 7.14
C GLY A 170 28.23 -0.14 5.67
N ASN A 171 27.55 0.88 5.15
CA ASN A 171 27.22 0.96 3.73
C ASN A 171 28.39 1.50 2.89
N LEU A 172 28.41 1.11 1.62
CA LEU A 172 29.54 1.31 0.71
C LEU A 172 29.52 2.69 0.09
N THR A 173 30.69 3.25 -0.22
CA THR A 173 30.78 4.45 -1.05
C THR A 173 30.44 4.05 -2.49
N PRO A 174 29.55 4.79 -3.19
CA PRO A 174 29.23 4.50 -4.58
C PRO A 174 30.49 4.66 -5.44
N GLN A 175 30.61 3.83 -6.48
CA GLN A 175 31.70 3.91 -7.44
C GLN A 175 31.39 5.01 -8.46
N ALA A 176 32.41 5.58 -9.11
CA ALA A 176 32.16 6.54 -10.19
C ALA A 176 31.49 5.82 -11.37
N HIS A 177 30.49 6.47 -11.98
CA HIS A 177 29.80 5.98 -13.17
C HIS A 177 30.05 6.97 -14.30
N GLN A 178 31.07 6.72 -15.11
CA GLN A 178 31.46 7.64 -16.16
C GLN A 178 30.36 7.77 -17.21
N GLN A 179 30.16 8.99 -17.70
CA GLN A 179 29.20 9.28 -18.76
C GLN A 179 29.77 10.32 -19.74
N ASP A 180 29.24 10.32 -20.95
CA ASP A 180 29.64 11.28 -21.98
C ASP A 180 29.03 12.65 -21.64
N SER A 181 29.73 13.46 -20.82
CA SER A 181 29.38 14.85 -20.53
C SER A 181 30.58 15.60 -19.95
N THR A 182 30.72 16.87 -20.36
CA THR A 182 31.72 17.77 -19.77
C THR A 182 31.20 18.47 -18.53
N SER A 183 29.88 18.71 -18.45
CA SER A 183 29.24 19.32 -17.28
C SER A 183 29.14 18.33 -16.11
N TYR A 184 28.81 17.07 -16.39
CA TYR A 184 28.64 16.01 -15.39
C TYR A 184 29.38 14.73 -15.81
N PRO A 185 30.70 14.62 -15.58
CA PRO A 185 31.48 13.46 -16.03
C PRO A 185 31.14 12.15 -15.29
N SER A 186 30.40 12.21 -14.19
CA SER A 186 29.92 11.05 -13.43
C SER A 186 28.42 11.17 -13.15
N ALA A 187 27.70 10.06 -13.31
CA ALA A 187 26.27 10.00 -12.99
C ALA A 187 25.98 10.11 -11.48
N VAL A 188 26.97 9.82 -10.63
CA VAL A 188 26.81 9.78 -9.18
C VAL A 188 27.53 10.92 -8.47
N ASN A 189 26.89 11.46 -7.43
CA ASN A 189 27.55 12.27 -6.41
C ASN A 189 27.86 11.40 -5.18
N ALA A 190 29.12 10.98 -5.04
CA ALA A 190 29.56 10.06 -3.98
C ALA A 190 29.51 10.65 -2.56
N ALA A 191 29.35 11.97 -2.41
CA ALA A 191 29.13 12.61 -1.11
C ALA A 191 27.66 12.61 -0.66
N GLY A 192 26.73 12.49 -1.62
CA GLY A 192 25.30 12.62 -1.40
C GLY A 192 24.66 11.37 -0.78
N TYR A 193 25.15 10.17 -1.08
CA TYR A 193 24.54 8.92 -0.62
C TYR A 193 25.55 7.78 -0.47
N LYS A 194 25.10 6.66 0.08
CA LYS A 194 25.84 5.38 0.20
C LYS A 194 25.08 4.26 -0.51
N VAL A 195 25.78 3.19 -0.88
CA VAL A 195 25.16 1.97 -1.42
C VAL A 195 24.91 0.99 -0.27
N PRO A 196 23.66 0.53 -0.05
CA PRO A 196 23.38 -0.50 0.93
C PRO A 196 24.27 -1.73 0.73
N ALA A 197 24.95 -2.17 1.78
CA ALA A 197 25.92 -3.26 1.69
C ALA A 197 25.30 -4.62 1.31
N ASP A 198 23.98 -4.74 1.43
CA ASP A 198 23.17 -5.90 1.08
C ASP A 198 22.52 -5.78 -0.31
N ASN A 199 22.93 -4.84 -1.17
CA ASN A 199 22.44 -4.82 -2.55
C ASN A 199 22.86 -6.09 -3.33
N PRO A 200 21.98 -6.63 -4.21
CA PRO A 200 22.06 -8.00 -4.72
C PRO A 200 23.20 -8.30 -5.70
N PHE A 201 23.74 -7.27 -6.35
CA PHE A 201 24.73 -7.45 -7.40
C PHE A 201 26.18 -7.18 -6.96
N ILE A 202 26.38 -6.70 -5.73
CA ILE A 202 27.72 -6.42 -5.19
C ILE A 202 28.60 -7.67 -5.31
N GLY A 203 29.77 -7.51 -5.96
CA GLY A 203 30.77 -8.56 -6.09
C GLY A 203 30.43 -9.69 -7.08
N ARG A 204 29.41 -9.52 -7.94
CA ARG A 204 29.08 -10.51 -8.97
C ARG A 204 30.23 -10.65 -9.99
N VAL A 205 30.55 -11.90 -10.31
CA VAL A 205 31.59 -12.29 -11.29
C VAL A 205 31.00 -12.90 -12.57
N SER A 206 29.70 -13.15 -12.59
CA SER A 206 28.98 -13.68 -13.76
C SER A 206 27.56 -13.12 -13.82
N TRP A 207 27.07 -12.88 -15.04
CA TRP A 207 25.71 -12.46 -15.34
C TRP A 207 25.20 -13.19 -16.59
N HIS A 208 24.02 -13.81 -16.53
CA HIS A 208 23.51 -14.74 -17.56
C HIS A 208 24.54 -15.79 -18.02
N ASN A 209 25.24 -16.41 -17.06
CA ASN A 209 26.36 -17.33 -17.30
C ASN A 209 27.54 -16.77 -18.10
N ILE A 210 27.58 -15.46 -18.35
CA ILE A 210 28.70 -14.76 -18.98
C ILE A 210 29.58 -14.18 -17.88
N ALA A 211 30.89 -14.37 -17.98
CA ALA A 211 31.85 -13.79 -17.05
C ALA A 211 31.82 -12.25 -17.16
N ILE A 212 31.78 -11.57 -16.01
CA ILE A 212 31.82 -10.12 -15.91
C ILE A 212 32.93 -9.68 -14.95
N ASN A 213 33.39 -8.45 -15.10
CA ASN A 213 34.34 -7.84 -14.18
C ASN A 213 33.58 -7.22 -12.98
N PRO A 214 33.82 -7.65 -11.73
CA PRO A 214 33.16 -7.08 -10.55
C PRO A 214 33.39 -5.57 -10.37
N ALA A 215 34.49 -5.03 -10.90
CA ALA A 215 34.77 -3.59 -10.84
C ALA A 215 33.85 -2.76 -11.73
N ASP A 216 33.21 -3.39 -12.72
CA ASP A 216 32.26 -2.73 -13.62
C ASP A 216 30.82 -2.87 -13.12
N VAL A 217 30.57 -3.63 -12.04
CA VAL A 217 29.20 -3.82 -11.52
C VAL A 217 28.67 -2.54 -10.90
N ARG A 218 27.46 -2.17 -11.32
CA ARG A 218 26.69 -1.05 -10.78
C ARG A 218 26.03 -1.49 -9.47
N ASN A 219 26.67 -1.19 -8.35
CA ASN A 219 26.30 -1.72 -7.02
C ASN A 219 24.96 -1.17 -6.48
N GLU A 220 24.47 -0.10 -7.05
CA GLU A 220 23.20 0.56 -6.73
C GLU A 220 21.98 -0.27 -7.18
N ILE A 221 22.16 -1.18 -8.15
CA ILE A 221 21.07 -1.94 -8.75
C ILE A 221 20.42 -2.88 -7.71
N TRP A 222 19.09 -2.79 -7.64
CA TRP A 222 18.21 -3.69 -6.90
C TRP A 222 17.57 -4.75 -7.81
N ALA A 223 17.15 -4.35 -9.00
CA ALA A 223 16.51 -5.19 -10.02
C ALA A 223 16.81 -4.67 -11.43
N THR A 224 16.72 -5.54 -12.44
CA THR A 224 17.14 -5.30 -13.83
C THR A 224 16.14 -5.82 -14.84
N GLY A 225 16.31 -5.49 -16.12
CA GLY A 225 15.47 -5.99 -17.19
C GLY A 225 14.09 -5.33 -17.27
N LEU A 226 14.01 -4.04 -16.93
CA LEU A 226 12.81 -3.20 -17.05
C LEU A 226 12.86 -2.35 -18.32
N ARG A 227 11.71 -2.02 -18.91
CA ARG A 227 11.61 -1.20 -20.12
C ARG A 227 11.30 0.25 -19.83
N ASN A 228 10.08 0.55 -19.42
CA ASN A 228 9.61 1.88 -19.06
C ASN A 228 8.71 1.78 -17.82
N PRO A 229 9.33 1.55 -16.63
CA PRO A 229 8.63 1.37 -15.37
C PRO A 229 7.94 2.67 -14.96
N PHE A 230 6.66 2.81 -15.29
CA PHE A 230 5.91 4.07 -15.20
C PHE A 230 5.70 4.46 -13.72
N ARG A 231 4.80 3.76 -13.01
CA ARG A 231 4.64 3.90 -11.55
C ARG A 231 4.76 2.56 -10.85
N TRP A 232 5.23 2.65 -9.61
CA TRP A 232 5.29 1.53 -8.69
C TRP A 232 4.94 2.01 -7.29
N SER A 233 4.58 1.06 -6.42
CA SER A 233 4.33 1.33 -5.01
C SER A 233 4.66 0.13 -4.14
N PHE A 234 5.08 0.41 -2.90
CA PHE A 234 5.15 -0.60 -1.86
C PHE A 234 3.79 -0.80 -1.21
N ASP A 235 3.35 -2.05 -1.09
CA ASP A 235 2.33 -2.43 -0.14
C ASP A 235 2.93 -2.49 1.27
N ARG A 236 2.86 -1.36 2.00
CA ARG A 236 3.54 -1.15 3.28
C ARG A 236 3.41 -2.32 4.28
N PRO A 237 2.23 -2.96 4.48
CA PRO A 237 2.11 -4.07 5.42
C PRO A 237 2.85 -5.35 5.00
N THR A 238 2.97 -5.63 3.70
CA THR A 238 3.61 -6.85 3.19
C THR A 238 5.05 -6.63 2.71
N GLY A 239 5.41 -5.38 2.43
CA GLY A 239 6.71 -5.01 1.86
C GLY A 239 6.87 -5.37 0.38
N ARG A 240 5.83 -5.88 -0.29
CA ARG A 240 5.89 -6.20 -1.72
C ARG A 240 5.89 -4.92 -2.55
N LEU A 241 6.74 -4.86 -3.57
CA LEU A 241 6.84 -3.76 -4.52
C LEU A 241 6.10 -4.16 -5.79
N TYR A 242 5.04 -3.44 -6.14
CA TYR A 242 4.28 -3.65 -7.37
C TYR A 242 4.65 -2.56 -8.38
N LEU A 243 4.90 -2.95 -9.63
CA LEU A 243 5.36 -2.05 -10.68
C LEU A 243 4.55 -2.27 -11.95
N GLY A 244 4.13 -1.20 -12.63
CA GLY A 244 3.65 -1.27 -14.01
C GLY A 244 4.77 -0.92 -14.98
N ASP A 245 5.09 -1.85 -15.88
CA ASP A 245 6.11 -1.65 -16.92
C ASP A 245 5.44 -1.56 -18.30
N VAL A 246 5.68 -0.44 -18.99
CA VAL A 246 5.11 -0.22 -20.33
C VAL A 246 5.95 -0.97 -21.34
N GLY A 247 5.33 -1.87 -22.11
CA GLY A 247 6.03 -2.64 -23.15
C GLY A 247 6.26 -1.86 -24.44
N GLN A 248 6.96 -2.49 -25.38
CA GLN A 248 7.38 -1.88 -26.64
C GLN A 248 6.23 -1.55 -27.58
N GLY A 249 5.22 -2.42 -27.63
CA GLY A 249 4.14 -2.26 -28.60
C GLY A 249 3.07 -3.33 -28.56
N ALA A 250 3.33 -4.49 -27.94
CA ALA A 250 2.42 -5.62 -27.92
C ALA A 250 1.81 -5.88 -26.54
N TRP A 251 2.59 -5.77 -25.46
CA TRP A 251 2.19 -6.23 -24.12
C TRP A 251 2.48 -5.18 -23.06
N GLU A 252 1.55 -5.01 -22.14
CA GLU A 252 1.74 -4.26 -20.90
C GLU A 252 1.80 -5.22 -19.74
N GLU A 253 2.57 -4.89 -18.69
CA GLU A 253 2.80 -5.82 -17.59
C GLU A 253 2.76 -5.17 -16.20
N ILE A 254 2.31 -5.97 -15.23
CA ILE A 254 2.41 -5.69 -13.80
C ILE A 254 3.34 -6.72 -13.18
N ASP A 255 4.39 -6.23 -12.52
CA ASP A 255 5.41 -7.03 -11.87
C ASP A 255 5.38 -6.91 -10.35
N ILE A 256 5.91 -7.94 -9.70
CA ILE A 256 6.33 -7.85 -8.30
C ILE A 256 7.85 -7.83 -8.27
N ILE A 257 8.39 -6.66 -7.93
CA ILE A 257 9.84 -6.46 -7.97
C ILE A 257 10.49 -7.02 -6.71
N THR A 258 11.39 -7.96 -6.92
CA THR A 258 12.15 -8.66 -5.87
C THR A 258 13.65 -8.39 -5.97
N ARG A 259 14.35 -8.62 -4.85
CA ARG A 259 15.80 -8.44 -4.72
C ARG A 259 16.57 -9.26 -5.75
N GLY A 260 17.30 -8.58 -6.62
CA GLY A 260 18.14 -9.19 -7.66
C GLY A 260 17.35 -9.77 -8.83
N GLY A 261 16.07 -9.44 -8.94
CA GLY A 261 15.20 -9.91 -10.02
C GLY A 261 15.62 -9.35 -11.38
N ASP A 262 15.41 -10.17 -12.40
CA ASP A 262 15.58 -9.87 -13.82
C ASP A 262 14.22 -10.05 -14.50
N TYR A 263 13.67 -8.99 -15.08
CA TYR A 263 12.33 -9.00 -15.72
C TYR A 263 12.42 -9.19 -17.25
N GLY A 264 13.64 -9.39 -17.76
CA GLY A 264 13.86 -9.94 -19.09
C GLY A 264 13.86 -8.96 -20.26
N TRP A 265 13.45 -7.69 -20.07
CA TRP A 265 13.65 -6.70 -21.11
C TRP A 265 15.16 -6.53 -21.40
N SER A 266 15.62 -6.55 -22.65
CA SER A 266 14.88 -6.43 -23.91
C SER A 266 14.82 -7.73 -24.73
N TRP A 267 14.91 -8.90 -24.10
CA TRP A 267 14.65 -10.19 -24.75
C TRP A 267 13.21 -10.69 -24.57
N ARG A 268 12.49 -10.11 -23.61
CA ARG A 268 11.07 -10.35 -23.38
C ARG A 268 10.28 -9.06 -23.35
N GLU A 269 9.04 -9.14 -23.81
CA GLU A 269 7.99 -8.14 -23.60
C GLU A 269 6.79 -8.88 -22.98
N GLY A 270 6.56 -8.72 -21.67
CA GLY A 270 5.72 -9.66 -20.94
C GLY A 270 6.36 -11.04 -20.84
N THR A 271 5.55 -12.08 -21.01
CA THR A 271 6.03 -13.47 -21.09
C THR A 271 6.51 -13.87 -22.49
N HIS A 272 6.45 -12.95 -23.45
CA HIS A 272 6.69 -13.21 -24.87
C HIS A 272 8.11 -12.84 -25.30
N GLU A 273 8.64 -13.60 -26.26
CA GLU A 273 9.93 -13.27 -26.89
C GLU A 273 9.84 -11.93 -27.63
N TYR A 274 10.85 -11.08 -27.44
CA TYR A 274 11.03 -9.86 -28.21
C TYR A 274 12.29 -9.97 -29.07
N ASN A 275 12.13 -9.91 -30.40
CA ASN A 275 13.21 -10.13 -31.38
C ASN A 275 13.19 -9.11 -32.54
N SER A 276 12.51 -7.98 -32.35
CA SER A 276 12.36 -6.96 -33.38
C SER A 276 13.51 -5.93 -33.32
N PRO A 277 14.31 -5.74 -34.38
CA PRO A 277 15.37 -4.71 -34.38
C PRO A 277 14.84 -3.31 -33.98
N PRO A 278 15.61 -2.51 -33.21
CA PRO A 278 17.00 -2.70 -32.82
C PRO A 278 17.20 -3.64 -31.62
N SER A 279 16.19 -4.44 -31.24
CA SER A 279 16.29 -5.48 -30.20
C SER A 279 17.64 -6.19 -30.30
N PRO A 280 18.39 -6.25 -29.20
CA PRO A 280 19.65 -6.90 -29.26
C PRO A 280 19.45 -8.41 -29.48
N GLY A 281 20.40 -9.02 -30.19
CA GLY A 281 20.34 -10.43 -30.59
C GLY A 281 20.08 -11.42 -29.46
N ASP A 282 19.84 -12.67 -29.85
CA ASP A 282 19.26 -13.74 -29.03
C ASP A 282 19.77 -13.83 -27.57
N PRO A 283 18.90 -14.18 -26.60
CA PRO A 283 19.31 -14.42 -25.23
C PRO A 283 20.32 -15.57 -25.14
N PRO A 284 21.21 -15.56 -24.12
CA PRO A 284 22.07 -16.70 -23.83
C PRO A 284 21.26 -17.98 -23.71
N GLN A 285 21.77 -19.05 -24.33
CA GLN A 285 21.10 -20.36 -24.33
C GLN A 285 20.89 -20.90 -22.91
N ASP A 286 21.81 -20.61 -22.00
CA ASP A 286 21.76 -20.97 -20.59
C ASP A 286 21.95 -19.71 -19.71
N GLY A 287 21.33 -19.69 -18.54
CA GLY A 287 21.55 -18.64 -17.52
C GLY A 287 20.64 -17.43 -17.61
N PHE A 288 19.80 -17.34 -18.64
CA PHE A 288 18.69 -16.40 -18.71
C PHE A 288 17.40 -17.05 -18.19
N SER A 289 16.88 -16.57 -17.07
CA SER A 289 15.67 -17.08 -16.43
C SER A 289 14.90 -15.91 -15.80
N PRO A 290 14.23 -15.09 -16.63
CA PRO A 290 13.54 -13.90 -16.15
C PRO A 290 12.33 -14.27 -15.28
N ILE A 291 12.02 -13.38 -14.34
CA ILE A 291 10.79 -13.41 -13.55
C ILE A 291 9.69 -12.85 -14.44
N GLY A 292 8.63 -13.63 -14.66
CA GLY A 292 7.48 -13.16 -15.43
C GLY A 292 6.55 -12.26 -14.61
N PRO A 293 5.72 -11.45 -15.28
CA PRO A 293 4.78 -10.57 -14.62
C PRO A 293 3.69 -11.35 -13.90
N ILE A 294 3.11 -10.75 -12.86
CA ILE A 294 1.92 -11.30 -12.19
C ILE A 294 0.66 -11.14 -13.03
N TYR A 295 0.68 -10.20 -13.98
CA TYR A 295 -0.39 -9.99 -14.94
C TYR A 295 0.12 -9.27 -16.18
N GLU A 296 -0.31 -9.70 -17.37
CA GLU A 296 0.00 -9.06 -18.64
C GLU A 296 -1.26 -8.94 -19.50
N TYR A 297 -1.29 -7.96 -20.39
CA TYR A 297 -2.39 -7.75 -21.32
C TYR A 297 -1.93 -7.06 -22.60
N GLY A 298 -2.61 -7.37 -23.70
CA GLY A 298 -2.24 -6.88 -25.02
C GLY A 298 -3.07 -5.70 -25.49
N ARG A 299 -2.84 -5.32 -26.76
CA ARG A 299 -3.59 -4.28 -27.47
C ARG A 299 -5.03 -4.68 -27.84
N SER A 300 -5.38 -5.95 -27.70
CA SER A 300 -6.73 -6.48 -27.95
C SER A 300 -7.32 -6.98 -26.64
N SER A 301 -8.61 -6.68 -26.42
CA SER A 301 -9.26 -7.00 -25.15
C SER A 301 -9.19 -8.49 -24.83
N ASN A 302 -8.76 -8.82 -23.60
CA ASN A 302 -8.78 -10.17 -23.06
C ASN A 302 -10.08 -10.50 -22.30
N GLY A 303 -11.11 -9.65 -22.42
CA GLY A 303 -12.37 -9.74 -21.68
C GLY A 303 -12.39 -8.97 -20.35
N VAL A 304 -11.23 -8.60 -19.81
CA VAL A 304 -11.11 -7.69 -18.64
C VAL A 304 -10.65 -6.32 -19.10
N LEU A 305 -9.57 -6.26 -19.86
CA LEU A 305 -9.00 -5.03 -20.39
C LEU A 305 -8.21 -5.27 -21.68
N ASP A 306 -7.97 -4.18 -22.38
CA ASP A 306 -6.89 -3.90 -23.30
C ASP A 306 -6.22 -2.60 -22.88
N GLY A 307 -5.08 -2.28 -23.45
CA GLY A 307 -4.50 -0.97 -23.22
C GLY A 307 -3.19 -0.75 -23.95
N ASN A 308 -2.65 0.45 -23.76
CA ASN A 308 -1.54 1.00 -24.54
C ASN A 308 -0.36 1.47 -23.69
N CYS A 309 -0.57 1.62 -22.38
CA CYS A 309 0.39 2.24 -21.47
C CYS A 309 -0.08 2.01 -20.04
N VAL A 310 0.42 0.96 -19.41
CA VAL A 310 0.16 0.69 -18.00
C VAL A 310 0.78 1.79 -17.15
N THR A 311 -0.03 2.38 -16.28
CA THR A 311 0.41 3.48 -15.41
C THR A 311 0.82 3.01 -14.02
N GLY A 312 0.70 1.71 -13.75
CA GLY A 312 0.85 1.14 -12.42
C GLY A 312 -0.30 1.53 -11.48
N GLY A 313 -0.06 1.39 -10.17
CA GLY A 313 -1.03 1.77 -9.14
C GLY A 313 -0.62 1.34 -7.73
N ALA A 314 -1.59 1.03 -6.88
CA ALA A 314 -1.36 0.76 -5.47
C ALA A 314 -2.31 -0.30 -4.89
N VAL A 315 -1.84 -1.01 -3.86
CA VAL A 315 -2.69 -1.92 -3.09
C VAL A 315 -3.70 -1.11 -2.29
N TYR A 316 -4.98 -1.44 -2.46
CA TYR A 316 -6.05 -0.78 -1.73
C TYR A 316 -6.03 -1.19 -0.26
N ARG A 317 -5.64 -0.24 0.59
CA ARG A 317 -5.69 -0.33 2.06
C ARG A 317 -6.66 0.70 2.66
N GLY A 318 -7.46 1.32 1.80
CA GLY A 318 -8.46 2.30 2.18
C GLY A 318 -9.67 1.65 2.85
N ASN A 319 -10.53 2.52 3.38
CA ASN A 319 -11.61 2.10 4.26
C ASN A 319 -12.99 2.09 3.63
N ARG A 320 -13.11 2.67 2.44
CA ARG A 320 -14.37 2.94 1.73
C ARG A 320 -14.84 1.76 0.90
N PHE A 321 -13.91 0.95 0.36
CA PHE A 321 -14.21 -0.20 -0.50
C PHE A 321 -13.63 -1.49 0.08
N THR A 322 -14.27 -2.06 1.09
CA THR A 322 -13.80 -3.30 1.76
C THR A 322 -13.61 -4.48 0.81
N GLU A 323 -14.41 -4.57 -0.24
CA GLU A 323 -14.32 -5.56 -1.31
C GLU A 323 -13.04 -5.45 -2.14
N LEU A 324 -12.37 -4.31 -2.08
CA LEU A 324 -11.08 -4.06 -2.72
C LEU A 324 -9.92 -4.23 -1.75
N PHE A 325 -10.15 -4.43 -0.45
CA PHE A 325 -9.07 -4.47 0.54
C PHE A 325 -8.03 -5.56 0.22
N GLY A 326 -6.79 -5.14 0.02
CA GLY A 326 -5.68 -6.01 -0.38
C GLY A 326 -5.56 -6.29 -1.87
N ALA A 327 -6.48 -5.82 -2.71
CA ALA A 327 -6.33 -5.89 -4.16
C ALA A 327 -5.36 -4.81 -4.65
N TYR A 328 -4.53 -5.14 -5.64
CA TYR A 328 -3.70 -4.16 -6.34
C TYR A 328 -4.54 -3.46 -7.41
N ILE A 329 -4.77 -2.16 -7.24
CA ILE A 329 -5.56 -1.35 -8.16
C ILE A 329 -4.60 -0.65 -9.09
N PHE A 330 -4.73 -0.88 -10.39
CA PHE A 330 -3.93 -0.21 -11.41
C PHE A 330 -4.80 0.33 -12.54
N ALA A 331 -4.21 1.18 -13.37
CA ALA A 331 -4.86 1.68 -14.57
C ALA A 331 -3.95 1.61 -15.79
N ASP A 332 -4.59 1.58 -16.95
CA ASP A 332 -3.95 1.92 -18.21
C ASP A 332 -4.30 3.37 -18.58
N LEU A 333 -3.35 4.10 -19.16
CA LEU A 333 -3.54 5.49 -19.60
C LEU A 333 -4.73 5.64 -20.56
N SER A 334 -5.05 4.59 -21.33
CA SER A 334 -6.19 4.56 -22.24
C SER A 334 -7.56 4.45 -21.57
N GLY A 335 -7.62 4.18 -20.27
CA GLY A 335 -8.89 4.22 -19.53
C GLY A 335 -9.09 3.13 -18.48
N PRO A 336 -8.92 1.83 -18.79
CA PRO A 336 -9.31 0.76 -17.88
C PRO A 336 -8.69 0.89 -16.48
N ILE A 337 -9.52 0.65 -15.46
CA ILE A 337 -9.10 0.56 -14.06
C ILE A 337 -9.43 -0.86 -13.59
N VAL A 338 -8.44 -1.55 -13.03
CA VAL A 338 -8.51 -2.98 -12.74
C VAL A 338 -7.98 -3.28 -11.34
N ALA A 339 -8.63 -4.22 -10.66
CA ALA A 339 -8.15 -4.83 -9.43
C ALA A 339 -7.52 -6.19 -9.73
N LEU A 340 -6.28 -6.41 -9.27
CA LEU A 340 -5.65 -7.71 -9.21
C LEU A 340 -5.75 -8.32 -7.81
N ARG A 341 -6.11 -9.59 -7.74
CA ARG A 341 -6.16 -10.36 -6.48
C ARG A 341 -5.40 -11.66 -6.60
N GLU A 342 -4.68 -12.00 -5.54
CA GLU A 342 -3.93 -13.25 -5.45
C GLU A 342 -4.66 -14.24 -4.55
N SER A 343 -4.81 -15.48 -5.01
CA SER A 343 -5.30 -16.60 -4.20
C SER A 343 -4.52 -17.86 -4.55
N GLY A 344 -3.84 -18.45 -3.57
CA GLY A 344 -3.01 -19.64 -3.79
C GLY A 344 -1.88 -19.45 -4.81
N GLY A 345 -1.37 -18.23 -4.96
CA GLY A 345 -0.36 -17.87 -5.97
C GLY A 345 -0.92 -17.63 -7.37
N VAL A 346 -2.23 -17.70 -7.55
CA VAL A 346 -2.91 -17.39 -8.82
C VAL A 346 -3.47 -15.97 -8.77
N TRP A 347 -3.18 -15.19 -9.80
CA TRP A 347 -3.68 -13.83 -9.95
C TRP A 347 -4.94 -13.79 -10.81
N THR A 348 -5.95 -13.06 -10.36
CA THR A 348 -7.18 -12.77 -11.11
C THR A 348 -7.36 -11.27 -11.25
N ALA A 349 -7.95 -10.86 -12.37
CA ALA A 349 -8.19 -9.47 -12.70
C ALA A 349 -9.69 -9.18 -12.80
N GLU A 350 -10.11 -8.05 -12.23
CA GLU A 350 -11.48 -7.56 -12.28
C GLU A 350 -11.49 -6.11 -12.74
N ARG A 351 -12.27 -5.80 -13.79
CA ARG A 351 -12.45 -4.42 -14.24
C ARG A 351 -13.37 -3.68 -13.28
N LEU A 352 -12.88 -2.60 -12.70
CA LEU A 352 -13.64 -1.76 -11.75
C LEU A 352 -14.34 -0.60 -12.45
N GLY A 353 -13.76 -0.10 -13.55
CA GLY A 353 -14.27 1.06 -14.25
C GLY A 353 -13.34 1.52 -15.37
N ALA A 354 -13.48 2.79 -15.75
CA ALA A 354 -12.60 3.45 -16.69
C ALA A 354 -12.51 4.97 -16.45
N GLU A 355 -11.31 5.52 -16.58
CA GLU A 355 -11.00 6.95 -16.68
C GLU A 355 -9.71 7.10 -17.49
N THR A 356 -9.77 7.82 -18.60
CA THR A 356 -8.60 8.08 -19.44
C THR A 356 -7.62 9.03 -18.77
N GLY A 357 -6.33 8.86 -19.01
CA GLY A 357 -5.32 9.84 -18.60
C GLY A 357 -4.95 9.78 -17.11
N ILE A 358 -5.21 8.65 -16.44
CA ILE A 358 -4.66 8.39 -15.10
C ILE A 358 -3.13 8.28 -15.23
N VAL A 359 -2.38 9.01 -14.40
CA VAL A 359 -0.90 9.01 -14.43
C VAL A 359 -0.25 8.67 -13.09
N HIS A 360 -1.05 8.61 -12.01
CA HIS A 360 -0.57 8.30 -10.67
C HIS A 360 -1.75 7.99 -9.73
N PHE A 361 -1.49 7.11 -8.77
CA PHE A 361 -2.35 6.84 -7.63
C PHE A 361 -1.67 7.34 -6.35
N GLY A 362 -2.43 7.97 -5.46
CA GLY A 362 -1.94 8.44 -4.16
C GLY A 362 -2.93 8.11 -3.05
N HIS A 363 -2.55 8.36 -1.81
CA HIS A 363 -3.43 8.16 -0.66
C HIS A 363 -3.95 9.49 -0.13
N ASP A 364 -5.22 9.52 0.25
CA ASP A 364 -5.78 10.64 0.99
C ASP A 364 -5.19 10.64 2.42
N PRO A 365 -4.45 11.70 2.82
CA PRO A 365 -3.77 11.75 4.11
C PRO A 365 -4.71 11.89 5.32
N ARG A 366 -6.04 11.94 5.11
CA ARG A 366 -7.04 11.96 6.18
C ARG A 366 -7.49 10.56 6.59
N ASP A 367 -7.71 9.68 5.61
CA ASP A 367 -8.36 8.38 5.83
C ASP A 367 -7.63 7.19 5.17
N GLY A 368 -6.56 7.45 4.41
CA GLY A 368 -5.77 6.44 3.69
C GLY A 368 -6.43 5.92 2.41
N ASP A 369 -7.60 6.44 2.03
CA ASP A 369 -8.31 6.01 0.84
C ASP A 369 -7.56 6.36 -0.44
N LEU A 370 -7.86 5.63 -1.53
CA LEU A 370 -7.12 5.77 -2.77
C LEU A 370 -7.63 6.96 -3.60
N LEU A 371 -6.71 7.85 -3.94
CA LEU A 371 -6.87 8.95 -4.89
C LEU A 371 -6.12 8.64 -6.18
N PHE A 372 -6.47 9.32 -7.25
CA PHE A 372 -5.72 9.27 -8.50
C PHE A 372 -5.70 10.62 -9.20
N CYS A 373 -4.65 10.86 -9.98
CA CYS A 373 -4.52 12.07 -10.79
C CYS A 373 -4.83 11.75 -12.25
N ALA A 374 -5.79 12.46 -12.82
CA ALA A 374 -6.14 12.36 -14.23
C ALA A 374 -6.60 13.73 -14.77
N ASN A 375 -6.14 14.08 -15.98
CA ASN A 375 -6.61 15.27 -16.72
C ASN A 375 -6.54 16.58 -15.92
N GLY A 376 -5.46 16.77 -15.15
CA GLY A 376 -5.25 17.97 -14.31
C GLY A 376 -6.09 18.01 -13.03
N GLN A 377 -6.73 16.91 -12.65
CA GLN A 377 -7.55 16.80 -11.45
C GLN A 377 -7.04 15.69 -10.54
N VAL A 378 -7.14 15.90 -9.23
CA VAL A 378 -7.10 14.82 -8.24
C VAL A 378 -8.53 14.35 -8.03
N LYS A 379 -8.77 13.05 -8.24
CA LYS A 379 -10.08 12.42 -8.15
C LYS A 379 -10.04 11.31 -7.11
N ARG A 380 -11.24 10.93 -6.65
CA ARG A 380 -11.45 9.80 -5.75
C ARG A 380 -12.45 8.83 -6.35
N PHE A 381 -12.33 7.57 -5.96
CA PHE A 381 -13.29 6.56 -6.36
C PHE A 381 -14.65 6.79 -5.70
N VAL A 382 -15.71 6.48 -6.46
CA VAL A 382 -17.09 6.47 -5.98
C VAL A 382 -17.75 5.21 -6.54
N ARG A 383 -18.54 4.53 -5.70
CA ARG A 383 -19.35 3.40 -6.17
C ARG A 383 -20.39 3.89 -7.17
N SER A 384 -20.56 3.13 -8.24
CA SER A 384 -21.68 3.26 -9.17
C SER A 384 -22.59 2.04 -9.01
N GLY A 385 -23.83 2.28 -8.60
CA GLY A 385 -24.81 1.23 -8.29
C GLY A 385 -24.64 0.60 -6.90
N THR A 386 -25.65 -0.14 -6.47
CA THR A 386 -25.63 -0.98 -5.27
C THR A 386 -25.95 -2.41 -5.68
N THR A 387 -24.96 -3.31 -5.58
CA THR A 387 -25.19 -4.75 -5.64
C THR A 387 -25.25 -5.31 -4.21
N GLY A 388 -26.18 -6.22 -3.97
CA GLY A 388 -26.40 -6.81 -2.64
C GLY A 388 -27.45 -6.08 -1.79
N THR A 389 -27.76 -6.66 -0.64
CA THR A 389 -28.70 -6.10 0.33
C THR A 389 -27.93 -5.15 1.26
N ALA A 390 -28.35 -3.88 1.32
CA ALA A 390 -27.77 -2.94 2.26
C ALA A 390 -27.92 -3.45 3.70
N PRO A 391 -26.93 -3.24 4.58
CA PRO A 391 -27.09 -3.54 5.99
C PRO A 391 -28.29 -2.77 6.56
N PRO A 392 -28.99 -3.33 7.56
CA PRO A 392 -30.08 -2.62 8.22
C PRO A 392 -29.59 -1.27 8.76
N ALA A 393 -30.34 -0.20 8.48
CA ALA A 393 -29.98 1.15 8.89
C ALA A 393 -29.98 1.35 10.42
N THR A 394 -30.71 0.50 11.15
CA THR A 394 -30.81 0.53 12.61
C THR A 394 -30.41 -0.79 13.24
N LEU A 395 -29.97 -0.77 14.49
CA LEU A 395 -29.64 -1.97 15.25
C LEU A 395 -30.88 -2.82 15.53
N SER A 396 -32.05 -2.21 15.74
CA SER A 396 -33.33 -2.93 15.76
C SER A 396 -33.57 -3.74 14.47
N GLY A 397 -33.21 -3.18 13.31
CA GLY A 397 -33.32 -3.85 12.01
C GLY A 397 -32.33 -5.00 11.81
N VAL A 398 -31.23 -5.05 12.57
CA VAL A 398 -30.29 -6.19 12.57
C VAL A 398 -30.92 -7.45 13.16
N GLY A 399 -31.86 -7.29 14.09
CA GLY A 399 -32.54 -8.42 14.75
C GLY A 399 -31.65 -9.17 15.75
N ALA A 400 -30.59 -8.53 16.27
CA ALA A 400 -29.71 -9.16 17.26
C ALA A 400 -30.33 -9.25 18.66
N PHE A 401 -31.20 -8.30 19.01
CA PHE A 401 -31.77 -8.17 20.35
C PHE A 401 -33.29 -8.15 20.32
N SER A 402 -33.90 -8.98 21.17
CA SER A 402 -35.35 -8.95 21.42
C SER A 402 -35.76 -7.78 22.30
N ASN A 403 -34.82 -7.22 23.06
CA ASN A 403 -35.00 -6.01 23.85
C ASN A 403 -33.71 -5.18 23.87
N LEU A 404 -33.75 -3.99 23.26
CA LEU A 404 -32.60 -3.08 23.15
C LEU A 404 -32.26 -2.34 24.46
N ALA A 405 -33.22 -2.19 25.38
CA ALA A 405 -32.97 -1.51 26.65
C ALA A 405 -32.01 -2.34 27.52
N SER A 406 -32.24 -3.65 27.59
CA SER A 406 -31.41 -4.61 28.33
C SER A 406 -30.33 -5.29 27.49
N LEU A 407 -30.37 -5.13 26.16
CA LEU A 407 -29.60 -5.92 25.19
C LEU A 407 -29.85 -7.43 25.37
N THR A 408 -31.10 -7.81 25.59
CA THR A 408 -31.48 -9.23 25.64
C THR A 408 -31.40 -9.80 24.22
N PRO A 409 -30.53 -10.78 23.95
CA PRO A 409 -30.38 -11.33 22.60
C PRO A 409 -31.62 -12.11 22.15
N HIS A 410 -31.82 -12.25 20.84
CA HIS A 410 -32.73 -13.27 20.31
C HIS A 410 -32.17 -14.69 20.55
N ALA A 411 -33.05 -15.70 20.53
CA ALA A 411 -32.63 -17.10 20.62
C ALA A 411 -31.65 -17.45 19.48
N GLY A 412 -30.60 -18.22 19.79
CA GLY A 412 -29.53 -18.55 18.85
C GLY A 412 -28.34 -17.57 18.87
N ILE A 413 -28.48 -16.42 19.53
CA ILE A 413 -27.39 -15.47 19.76
C ILE A 413 -26.81 -15.72 21.16
N VAL A 414 -25.60 -16.28 21.19
CA VAL A 414 -24.99 -16.87 22.39
C VAL A 414 -23.96 -15.91 22.98
N PRO A 415 -24.07 -15.56 24.28
CA PRO A 415 -23.08 -14.71 24.94
C PRO A 415 -21.76 -15.45 25.13
N TYR A 416 -20.65 -14.71 25.09
CA TYR A 416 -19.34 -15.22 25.43
C TYR A 416 -18.46 -14.13 26.02
N ASP A 417 -17.38 -14.53 26.70
CA ASP A 417 -16.36 -13.64 27.21
C ASP A 417 -14.94 -14.14 26.86
N VAL A 418 -13.95 -13.29 27.07
CA VAL A 418 -12.57 -13.50 26.61
C VAL A 418 -11.60 -13.29 27.77
N ASN A 419 -10.54 -14.10 27.85
CA ASN A 419 -9.53 -13.97 28.91
C ASN A 419 -8.82 -12.61 28.88
N LEU A 420 -8.40 -12.15 27.71
CA LEU A 420 -7.67 -10.89 27.54
C LEU A 420 -8.49 -9.92 26.67
N PRO A 421 -9.35 -9.09 27.27
CA PRO A 421 -10.02 -8.03 26.54
C PRO A 421 -9.03 -6.91 26.23
N PHE A 422 -8.75 -6.64 24.95
CA PHE A 422 -7.93 -5.49 24.57
C PHE A 422 -8.50 -4.20 25.16
N TRP A 423 -7.66 -3.26 25.59
CA TRP A 423 -8.10 -1.99 26.16
C TRP A 423 -8.79 -1.11 25.11
N SER A 424 -9.88 -0.43 25.45
CA SER A 424 -10.70 0.33 24.49
C SER A 424 -11.16 1.65 25.11
N ASP A 425 -10.21 2.50 25.54
CA ASP A 425 -10.48 3.81 26.14
C ASP A 425 -11.51 3.76 27.29
N HIS A 426 -11.36 2.76 28.17
CA HIS A 426 -12.25 2.44 29.30
C HIS A 426 -13.67 1.95 28.94
N ALA A 427 -13.98 1.70 27.67
CA ALA A 427 -15.27 1.12 27.30
C ALA A 427 -15.45 -0.31 27.86
N LEU A 428 -16.61 -0.52 28.48
CA LEU A 428 -17.06 -1.83 28.94
C LEU A 428 -17.58 -2.63 27.75
N LYS A 429 -17.32 -3.94 27.72
CA LYS A 429 -17.61 -4.77 26.54
C LYS A 429 -18.47 -5.97 26.89
N ARG A 430 -19.50 -6.19 26.07
CA ARG A 430 -20.32 -7.41 26.06
C ARG A 430 -20.26 -8.02 24.66
N ARG A 431 -20.30 -9.36 24.57
CA ARG A 431 -20.10 -10.06 23.30
C ARG A 431 -21.08 -11.20 23.14
N TRP A 432 -21.49 -11.40 21.90
CA TRP A 432 -22.29 -12.54 21.47
C TRP A 432 -21.79 -13.04 20.11
N PHE A 433 -22.17 -14.26 19.77
CA PHE A 433 -22.00 -14.79 18.43
C PHE A 433 -23.27 -15.54 17.99
N SER A 434 -23.41 -15.77 16.69
CA SER A 434 -24.48 -16.58 16.11
C SER A 434 -23.96 -17.32 14.89
N ILE A 435 -24.43 -18.55 14.70
CA ILE A 435 -24.21 -19.34 13.49
C ILE A 435 -25.50 -19.33 12.67
N ARG A 436 -25.35 -19.19 11.35
CA ARG A 436 -26.48 -18.99 10.43
C ARG A 436 -27.44 -20.17 10.40
N ASN A 437 -26.91 -21.38 10.23
CA ASN A 437 -27.72 -22.59 10.16
C ASN A 437 -27.35 -23.55 11.30
N THR A 438 -28.33 -24.32 11.77
CA THR A 438 -28.11 -25.36 12.79
C THR A 438 -27.26 -26.54 12.30
N THR A 439 -27.01 -26.62 10.99
CA THR A 439 -26.17 -27.63 10.35
C THR A 439 -24.73 -27.16 10.14
N ASP A 440 -24.47 -25.87 10.33
CA ASP A 440 -23.12 -25.33 10.19
C ASP A 440 -22.36 -25.56 11.50
N ASP A 441 -21.11 -25.98 11.38
CA ASP A 441 -20.23 -26.23 12.52
C ASP A 441 -18.93 -25.43 12.41
N MET A 442 -18.19 -25.42 13.51
CA MET A 442 -16.83 -24.87 13.58
C MET A 442 -15.84 -26.02 13.74
N ALA A 443 -14.61 -25.84 13.25
CA ALA A 443 -13.52 -26.75 13.58
C ALA A 443 -12.63 -26.13 14.66
N TYR A 444 -12.54 -26.79 15.81
CA TYR A 444 -11.66 -26.44 16.91
C TYR A 444 -10.18 -26.63 16.52
N SER A 445 -9.32 -25.77 17.03
CA SER A 445 -7.86 -25.91 17.00
C SER A 445 -7.28 -25.57 18.36
N ARG A 446 -6.36 -26.42 18.87
CA ARG A 446 -5.71 -26.21 20.17
C ARG A 446 -4.88 -24.93 20.21
N ASP A 447 -4.03 -24.75 19.21
CA ASP A 447 -3.02 -23.69 19.19
C ASP A 447 -3.21 -22.68 18.07
N GLY A 448 -4.07 -22.97 17.08
CA GLY A 448 -4.31 -22.11 15.93
C GLY A 448 -5.70 -21.46 15.92
N ASN A 449 -5.99 -20.81 14.79
CA ASN A 449 -7.31 -20.25 14.51
C ASN A 449 -8.33 -21.38 14.31
N TRP A 450 -9.57 -21.15 14.75
CA TRP A 450 -10.68 -22.04 14.46
C TRP A 450 -11.13 -21.85 13.01
N THR A 451 -11.71 -22.90 12.44
CA THR A 451 -12.43 -22.77 11.16
C THR A 451 -13.85 -22.31 11.46
N LEU A 452 -14.30 -21.25 10.78
CA LEU A 452 -15.56 -20.55 11.06
C LEU A 452 -16.44 -20.58 9.79
N PRO A 453 -17.72 -20.97 9.88
CA PRO A 453 -18.58 -21.10 8.71
C PRO A 453 -18.98 -19.73 8.15
N ALA A 454 -19.23 -19.68 6.83
CA ALA A 454 -19.78 -18.50 6.18
C ALA A 454 -21.19 -18.18 6.73
N GLY A 455 -21.46 -16.90 6.97
CA GLY A 455 -22.68 -16.41 7.60
C GLY A 455 -22.61 -16.33 9.12
N MET A 456 -21.52 -16.76 9.76
CA MET A 456 -21.32 -16.58 11.20
C MET A 456 -21.18 -15.09 11.55
N VAL A 457 -21.79 -14.68 12.65
CA VAL A 457 -21.83 -13.28 13.10
C VAL A 457 -21.32 -13.16 14.53
N TRP A 458 -20.54 -12.11 14.80
CA TRP A 458 -20.20 -11.68 16.16
C TRP A 458 -20.79 -10.31 16.42
N VAL A 459 -21.38 -10.16 17.60
CA VAL A 459 -21.91 -8.89 18.10
C VAL A 459 -21.04 -8.46 19.27
N LYS A 460 -20.50 -7.25 19.21
CA LYS A 460 -19.73 -6.66 20.29
C LYS A 460 -20.34 -5.32 20.67
N HIS A 461 -20.77 -5.20 21.90
CA HIS A 461 -21.35 -3.98 22.42
C HIS A 461 -20.37 -3.25 23.35
N PHE A 462 -20.38 -1.92 23.27
CA PHE A 462 -19.56 -1.02 24.06
C PHE A 462 -20.44 -0.06 24.85
N ASP A 463 -20.26 -0.06 26.17
CA ASP A 463 -20.79 0.96 27.07
C ASP A 463 -19.65 1.88 27.53
N MET A 464 -19.97 3.15 27.80
CA MET A 464 -19.02 4.13 28.32
C MET A 464 -19.56 4.81 29.57
N GLU A 465 -18.82 4.75 30.68
CA GLU A 465 -19.08 5.57 31.87
C GLU A 465 -18.85 7.04 31.55
N THR A 466 -19.89 7.86 31.67
CA THR A 466 -19.80 9.32 31.50
C THR A 466 -19.16 10.02 32.71
N VAL A 467 -19.12 9.33 33.86
CA VAL A 467 -18.36 9.71 35.04
C VAL A 467 -17.47 8.53 35.42
N ARG A 468 -16.15 8.72 35.35
CA ARG A 468 -15.17 7.65 35.54
C ARG A 468 -15.30 7.03 36.93
N GLY A 469 -15.42 5.70 36.97
CA GLY A 469 -15.56 4.95 38.22
C GLY A 469 -16.98 4.95 38.80
N GLN A 470 -17.98 5.48 38.07
CA GLN A 470 -19.40 5.40 38.44
C GLN A 470 -20.16 4.56 37.41
N PRO A 471 -20.34 3.25 37.64
CA PRO A 471 -21.00 2.36 36.69
C PRO A 471 -22.43 2.77 36.29
N SER A 472 -23.17 3.42 37.18
CA SER A 472 -24.53 3.92 36.91
C SER A 472 -24.56 5.07 35.90
N SER A 473 -23.42 5.70 35.61
CA SER A 473 -23.28 6.74 34.59
C SER A 473 -23.04 6.17 33.18
N ALA A 474 -22.93 4.83 33.07
CA ALA A 474 -22.67 4.16 31.81
C ALA A 474 -23.82 4.35 30.82
N ARG A 475 -23.46 4.67 29.58
CA ARG A 475 -24.39 4.71 28.45
C ARG A 475 -23.93 3.77 27.35
N LYS A 476 -24.89 3.23 26.60
CA LYS A 476 -24.66 2.49 25.37
C LYS A 476 -24.06 3.44 24.35
N LEU A 477 -22.91 3.07 23.79
CA LEU A 477 -22.13 3.90 22.89
C LEU A 477 -22.10 3.31 21.48
N GLU A 478 -21.66 2.06 21.36
CA GLU A 478 -21.49 1.39 20.07
C GLU A 478 -21.97 -0.06 20.14
N THR A 479 -22.62 -0.55 19.08
CA THR A 479 -22.71 -1.99 18.82
C THR A 479 -22.04 -2.29 17.48
N ARG A 480 -21.03 -3.16 17.51
CA ARG A 480 -20.30 -3.62 16.33
C ARG A 480 -20.74 -5.02 15.92
N ILE A 481 -20.97 -5.20 14.63
CA ILE A 481 -21.31 -6.49 14.02
C ILE A 481 -20.15 -6.90 13.12
N LEU A 482 -19.66 -8.12 13.27
CA LEU A 482 -18.67 -8.72 12.38
C LEU A 482 -19.31 -9.93 11.70
N VAL A 483 -19.25 -10.00 10.37
CA VAL A 483 -19.89 -11.07 9.59
C VAL A 483 -18.82 -11.81 8.79
N LYS A 484 -18.71 -13.13 8.96
CA LYS A 484 -17.91 -14.00 8.10
C LYS A 484 -18.67 -14.26 6.81
N THR A 485 -18.07 -14.00 5.65
CA THR A 485 -18.61 -14.37 4.34
C THR A 485 -17.86 -15.58 3.80
N THR A 486 -18.23 -16.07 2.61
CA THR A 486 -17.45 -17.10 1.91
C THR A 486 -16.02 -16.61 1.66
N ASP A 487 -15.88 -15.38 1.15
CA ASP A 487 -14.60 -14.85 0.65
C ASP A 487 -13.81 -14.05 1.70
N GLY A 488 -14.37 -13.80 2.88
CA GLY A 488 -13.71 -12.98 3.88
C GLY A 488 -14.57 -12.65 5.08
N THR A 489 -14.49 -11.41 5.53
CA THR A 489 -15.24 -10.85 6.66
C THR A 489 -15.54 -9.39 6.38
N TYR A 490 -16.60 -8.84 6.95
CA TYR A 490 -16.79 -7.39 7.02
C TYR A 490 -17.33 -6.97 8.39
N GLY A 491 -17.07 -5.73 8.77
CA GLY A 491 -17.54 -5.12 10.02
C GLY A 491 -18.56 -4.01 9.79
N LEU A 492 -19.49 -3.83 10.72
CA LEU A 492 -20.46 -2.75 10.78
C LEU A 492 -20.45 -2.14 12.17
N SER A 493 -20.47 -0.82 12.26
CA SER A 493 -20.56 -0.08 13.53
C SER A 493 -21.93 0.58 13.62
N TYR A 494 -22.62 0.43 14.74
CA TYR A 494 -23.89 1.10 15.03
C TYR A 494 -23.69 2.06 16.20
N ARG A 495 -23.92 3.36 15.97
CA ARG A 495 -23.83 4.41 16.98
C ARG A 495 -25.15 4.54 17.73
N TRP A 496 -25.11 4.40 19.05
CA TRP A 496 -26.31 4.56 19.88
C TRP A 496 -26.77 6.01 19.93
N ARG A 497 -28.08 6.20 19.80
CA ARG A 497 -28.73 7.50 19.94
C ARG A 497 -28.62 8.02 21.37
N GLU A 498 -28.74 9.33 21.52
CA GLU A 498 -28.71 9.99 22.84
C GLU A 498 -29.83 9.53 23.76
N ASP A 499 -31.00 9.22 23.19
CA ASP A 499 -32.16 8.71 23.93
C ASP A 499 -32.02 7.24 24.37
N GLN A 500 -30.96 6.54 23.95
CA GLN A 500 -30.62 5.17 24.31
C GLN A 500 -31.66 4.12 23.87
N THR A 501 -32.53 4.46 22.90
CA THR A 501 -33.62 3.60 22.42
C THR A 501 -33.19 2.66 21.29
N ASP A 502 -32.28 3.11 20.44
CA ASP A 502 -31.75 2.36 19.29
C ASP A 502 -30.36 2.90 18.88
N ALA A 503 -29.78 2.29 17.86
CA ALA A 503 -28.52 2.71 17.27
C ALA A 503 -28.62 2.77 15.74
N ASP A 504 -27.96 3.75 15.14
CA ASP A 504 -27.93 3.97 13.69
C ASP A 504 -26.64 3.45 13.09
N LEU A 505 -26.71 2.87 11.90
CA LEU A 505 -25.55 2.41 11.15
C LEU A 505 -24.63 3.61 10.88
N VAL A 506 -23.37 3.46 11.24
CA VAL A 506 -22.32 4.44 10.92
C VAL A 506 -21.96 4.30 9.43
N GLU A 507 -21.74 5.44 8.78
CA GLU A 507 -21.26 5.50 7.40
C GLU A 507 -19.95 4.72 7.21
N GLU A 508 -19.66 4.35 5.97
CA GLU A 508 -18.60 3.39 5.67
C GLU A 508 -17.22 3.86 6.07
N GLU A 509 -16.98 5.17 5.98
CA GLU A 509 -15.77 5.89 6.39
C GLU A 509 -15.56 5.96 7.92
N GLY A 510 -16.51 5.48 8.71
CA GLY A 510 -16.47 5.58 10.17
C GLY A 510 -16.84 6.98 10.65
N LEU A 511 -16.73 7.20 11.96
CA LEU A 511 -17.13 8.45 12.61
C LEU A 511 -16.27 8.71 13.85
N ASP A 512 -15.90 9.97 14.05
CA ASP A 512 -15.32 10.45 15.31
C ASP A 512 -16.38 11.21 16.09
N GLU A 513 -16.59 10.82 17.35
CA GLU A 513 -17.53 11.49 18.25
C GLU A 513 -16.80 11.99 19.50
N PRO A 514 -16.80 13.32 19.77
CA PRO A 514 -16.29 13.84 21.03
C PRO A 514 -17.27 13.51 22.16
N LEU A 515 -16.78 12.84 23.20
CA LEU A 515 -17.53 12.50 24.41
C LEU A 515 -17.02 13.34 25.58
N THR A 516 -17.93 14.00 26.28
CA THR A 516 -17.60 14.65 27.56
C THR A 516 -17.63 13.61 28.67
N ILE A 517 -16.46 13.31 29.24
CA ILE A 517 -16.28 12.37 30.34
C ILE A 517 -15.79 13.12 31.58
N THR A 518 -16.43 12.91 32.71
CA THR A 518 -15.96 13.46 33.99
C THR A 518 -14.93 12.53 34.61
N VAL A 519 -13.73 13.04 34.85
CA VAL A 519 -12.63 12.34 35.52
C VAL A 519 -12.23 13.18 36.73
N ASP A 520 -12.26 12.58 37.92
CA ASP A 520 -11.93 13.25 39.19
C ASP A 520 -12.64 14.59 39.40
N GLY A 521 -13.91 14.66 38.99
CA GLY A 521 -14.75 15.87 39.09
C GLY A 521 -14.56 16.92 37.99
N SER A 522 -13.66 16.68 37.03
CA SER A 522 -13.39 17.60 35.91
C SER A 522 -13.85 17.02 34.57
N ALA A 523 -14.52 17.83 33.75
CA ALA A 523 -14.94 17.43 32.41
C ALA A 523 -13.75 17.40 31.44
N THR A 524 -13.57 16.28 30.75
CA THR A 524 -12.55 16.07 29.72
C THR A 524 -13.24 15.60 28.43
N ILE A 525 -12.75 16.05 27.27
CA ILE A 525 -13.20 15.53 25.99
C ILE A 525 -12.37 14.30 25.62
N GLN A 526 -13.04 13.17 25.47
CA GLN A 526 -12.50 11.92 24.93
C GLN A 526 -13.15 11.65 23.58
N THR A 527 -12.38 11.56 22.51
CA THR A 527 -12.93 11.20 21.19
C THR A 527 -13.10 9.69 21.09
N TRP A 528 -14.32 9.23 20.74
CA TRP A 528 -14.58 7.84 20.39
C TRP A 528 -14.55 7.67 18.87
N ARG A 529 -13.73 6.72 18.39
CA ARG A 529 -13.67 6.31 16.98
C ARG A 529 -14.60 5.14 16.74
N PHE A 530 -15.68 5.37 16.00
CA PHE A 530 -16.41 4.30 15.33
C PHE A 530 -15.61 3.90 14.09
N PRO A 531 -15.07 2.68 14.02
CA PRO A 531 -14.26 2.30 12.88
C PRO A 531 -15.12 2.20 11.63
N SER A 532 -14.52 2.63 10.53
CA SER A 532 -14.92 2.32 9.17
C SER A 532 -14.96 0.81 8.92
N ARG A 533 -15.59 0.45 7.81
CA ARG A 533 -15.67 -0.96 7.40
C ARG A 533 -14.28 -1.54 7.10
N GLY A 534 -13.39 -0.76 6.47
CA GLY A 534 -12.01 -1.20 6.20
C GLY A 534 -11.09 -1.20 7.42
N GLU A 535 -11.27 -0.31 8.41
CA GLU A 535 -10.49 -0.34 9.65
C GLU A 535 -10.66 -1.67 10.39
N CYS A 536 -11.84 -2.29 10.27
CA CYS A 536 -12.07 -3.64 10.80
C CYS A 536 -11.13 -4.67 10.13
N MET A 537 -10.87 -4.53 8.82
CA MET A 537 -10.11 -5.49 8.02
C MET A 537 -8.60 -5.40 8.24
N ASN A 538 -8.10 -4.32 8.81
CA ASN A 538 -6.70 -4.22 9.24
C ASN A 538 -6.32 -5.32 10.23
N CYS A 539 -7.27 -5.73 11.07
CA CYS A 539 -7.04 -6.74 12.11
C CYS A 539 -7.78 -8.06 11.82
N HIS A 540 -8.96 -8.02 11.18
CA HIS A 540 -9.78 -9.20 10.90
C HIS A 540 -9.38 -9.93 9.61
N THR A 541 -8.08 -10.24 9.48
CA THR A 541 -7.46 -10.86 8.30
C THR A 541 -7.54 -12.40 8.33
N PRO A 542 -7.30 -13.09 7.20
CA PRO A 542 -7.16 -14.55 7.17
C PRO A 542 -6.07 -15.07 8.12
N VAL A 543 -4.92 -14.37 8.20
CA VAL A 543 -3.82 -14.72 9.11
C VAL A 543 -4.27 -14.61 10.57
N GLY A 544 -5.05 -13.58 10.91
CA GLY A 544 -5.67 -13.41 12.23
C GLY A 544 -6.88 -14.33 12.48
N GLY A 545 -7.21 -15.22 11.55
CA GLY A 545 -8.33 -16.17 11.68
C GLY A 545 -9.71 -15.54 11.57
N HIS A 546 -9.80 -14.33 11.00
CA HIS A 546 -11.01 -13.52 10.85
C HIS A 546 -11.69 -13.05 12.15
N ALA A 547 -11.65 -13.80 13.25
CA ALA A 547 -12.24 -13.45 14.54
C ALA A 547 -11.20 -13.56 15.66
N LEU A 548 -10.40 -12.50 15.84
CA LEU A 548 -9.22 -12.45 16.72
C LEU A 548 -9.46 -12.94 18.16
N SER A 549 -10.65 -12.69 18.71
CA SER A 549 -11.00 -13.02 20.09
C SER A 549 -11.78 -14.33 20.24
N PHE A 550 -11.91 -15.11 19.15
CA PHE A 550 -12.72 -16.32 19.10
C PHE A 550 -11.85 -17.54 18.80
N ASN A 551 -11.04 -17.90 19.80
CA ASN A 551 -10.11 -19.02 19.76
C ASN A 551 -9.97 -19.67 21.14
N THR A 552 -9.29 -20.81 21.18
CA THR A 552 -9.10 -21.65 22.38
C THR A 552 -8.57 -20.85 23.58
N ARG A 553 -7.51 -20.07 23.40
CA ARG A 553 -6.86 -19.35 24.52
C ARG A 553 -7.72 -18.24 25.10
N GLN A 554 -8.53 -17.59 24.27
CA GLN A 554 -9.46 -16.56 24.71
C GLN A 554 -10.70 -17.14 25.39
N LEU A 555 -11.24 -18.23 24.84
CA LEU A 555 -12.49 -18.81 25.32
C LEU A 555 -12.32 -19.84 26.45
N ASN A 556 -11.10 -20.34 26.71
CA ASN A 556 -10.86 -21.25 27.84
C ASN A 556 -10.97 -20.52 29.19
N ARG A 557 -12.20 -20.30 29.63
CA ARG A 557 -12.61 -19.72 30.91
C ARG A 557 -14.06 -20.08 31.19
N ASP A 558 -14.49 -19.90 32.43
CA ASP A 558 -15.88 -20.06 32.80
C ASP A 558 -16.74 -18.87 32.37
N HIS A 559 -17.98 -19.16 31.98
CA HIS A 559 -19.01 -18.18 31.65
C HIS A 559 -20.37 -18.64 32.18
N LEU A 560 -21.24 -17.68 32.47
CA LEU A 560 -22.59 -17.93 32.96
C LEU A 560 -23.57 -18.06 31.77
N TYR A 561 -24.12 -19.25 31.58
CA TYR A 561 -25.16 -19.55 30.60
C TYR A 561 -26.49 -19.76 31.33
N GLY A 562 -27.34 -18.72 31.34
CA GLY A 562 -28.56 -18.72 32.13
C GLY A 562 -28.25 -18.81 33.63
N THR A 563 -28.54 -19.95 34.26
CA THR A 563 -28.24 -20.20 35.68
C THR A 563 -27.03 -21.11 35.90
N GLN A 564 -26.39 -21.60 34.83
CA GLN A 564 -25.27 -22.54 34.92
C GLN A 564 -23.96 -21.88 34.56
N THR A 565 -22.95 -22.02 35.41
CA THR A 565 -21.56 -21.65 35.09
C THR A 565 -20.85 -22.85 34.48
N ARG A 566 -20.25 -22.68 33.30
CA ARG A 566 -19.50 -23.73 32.61
C ARG A 566 -18.37 -23.11 31.81
N ASN A 567 -17.27 -23.86 31.67
CA ASN A 567 -16.20 -23.52 30.74
C ASN A 567 -16.76 -23.38 29.31
N GLN A 568 -16.44 -22.29 28.62
CA GLN A 568 -17.05 -21.98 27.33
C GLN A 568 -16.73 -23.03 26.27
N LEU A 569 -15.51 -23.59 26.26
CA LEU A 569 -15.14 -24.63 25.27
C LEU A 569 -15.99 -25.89 25.45
N THR A 570 -16.16 -26.35 26.70
CA THR A 570 -17.04 -27.48 27.03
C THR A 570 -18.51 -27.16 26.76
N ALA A 571 -18.95 -25.93 26.99
CA ALA A 571 -20.32 -25.52 26.69
C ALA A 571 -20.60 -25.59 25.18
N LEU A 572 -19.66 -25.12 24.36
CA LEU A 572 -19.76 -25.16 22.91
C LEU A 572 -19.75 -26.59 22.36
N GLU A 573 -18.86 -27.45 22.87
CA GLU A 573 -18.81 -28.87 22.49
C GLU A 573 -20.11 -29.60 22.82
N VAL A 574 -20.62 -29.45 24.05
CA VAL A 574 -21.89 -30.10 24.46
C VAL A 574 -23.09 -29.57 23.67
N ALA A 575 -23.05 -28.31 23.25
CA ALA A 575 -24.08 -27.71 22.41
C ALA A 575 -23.98 -28.13 20.93
N GLY A 576 -22.95 -28.90 20.55
CA GLY A 576 -22.79 -29.42 19.17
C GLY A 576 -22.23 -28.39 18.19
N TYR A 577 -21.54 -27.36 18.66
CA TYR A 577 -20.97 -26.32 17.80
C TYR A 577 -19.71 -26.76 17.04
N PHE A 578 -19.05 -27.84 17.45
CA PHE A 578 -17.80 -28.31 16.83
C PHE A 578 -17.99 -29.59 16.01
N SER A 579 -17.36 -29.64 14.84
CA SER A 579 -17.25 -30.87 14.03
C SER A 579 -16.22 -31.87 14.57
N ASN A 580 -15.32 -31.43 15.44
CA ASN A 580 -14.27 -32.25 16.05
C ASN A 580 -14.29 -32.17 17.59
N THR A 581 -13.70 -33.16 18.24
CA THR A 581 -13.63 -33.26 19.71
C THR A 581 -12.70 -32.21 20.31
N VAL A 582 -13.08 -31.64 21.45
CA VAL A 582 -12.27 -30.67 22.19
C VAL A 582 -11.46 -31.39 23.26
N ASP A 583 -10.30 -31.91 22.88
CA ASP A 583 -9.43 -32.68 23.77
C ASP A 583 -8.88 -31.83 24.92
N GLY A 584 -9.34 -32.10 26.15
CA GLY A 584 -8.79 -31.53 27.38
C GLY A 584 -9.64 -30.43 28.03
N GLY A 585 -10.70 -29.91 27.38
CA GLY A 585 -11.62 -28.93 27.98
C GLY A 585 -10.92 -27.80 28.74
N HIS A 586 -11.19 -27.66 30.05
CA HIS A 586 -10.59 -26.63 30.91
C HIS A 586 -9.07 -26.75 31.11
N THR A 587 -8.45 -27.89 30.77
CA THR A 587 -6.99 -28.11 30.88
C THR A 587 -6.21 -27.54 29.69
N LEU A 588 -6.91 -27.00 28.69
CA LEU A 588 -6.30 -26.39 27.52
C LEU A 588 -5.53 -25.09 27.86
N PRO A 589 -4.62 -24.63 26.99
CA PRO A 589 -3.98 -23.33 27.18
C PRO A 589 -5.02 -22.20 27.26
N ALA A 590 -4.89 -21.34 28.26
CA ALA A 590 -5.65 -20.10 28.41
C ALA A 590 -4.69 -18.92 28.43
N TYR A 591 -5.12 -17.76 27.93
CA TYR A 591 -4.40 -16.53 28.23
C TYR A 591 -4.57 -16.18 29.71
N ALA A 592 -3.52 -15.61 30.31
CA ALA A 592 -3.60 -15.08 31.68
C ALA A 592 -4.61 -13.93 31.69
N SER A 593 -5.63 -14.02 32.55
CA SER A 593 -6.71 -13.05 32.70
C SER A 593 -6.28 -11.78 33.43
#